data_AF-A0A1H4AMH3-F1
#
_entry.id   AF-A0A1H4AMH3-F1
#
_cell.length_a   1.000
_cell.length_b   1.000
_cell.length_c   1.000
_cell.angle_alpha   90.00
_cell.angle_beta   90.00
_cell.angle_gamma   90.00
#
_symmetry.space_group_name_H-M   'P 1'
#
loop_
_entity.id
_entity.type
_entity.pdbx_description
1 polymer ?
#
loop_
_entity_poly.entity_id
_entity_poly.type
_entity_poly.pdbx_seq_one_letter_code
_entity_poly.pdbx_strand_id
1 'polypeptide(L)'
;MKKAVLFLAISLALFSCNEQPEGGNSSADTSNTEVSQPALRTKVLTAAQQQALTPDQVINELKEGNKRFIRNDLTKRDHSAMVRDAAKGQFPKAVILSCLDSRIPVEDVFDRGIGDIFVARVAGNFSNTDIIGSLEFGCKVSGAKVILVLGHEACGAVKGAIDNVELGNITPMLAHIKPAIDSVKNFSGERTSKDDAFVEAVAKENVLNTIDNIRSHSPILKEMEAKGEIKIIGGYYNLHTGAVEFL
;
A
#
# COMPACT_ATOMS: atom_id res chain seq x y z
N MET A 1 -1.32 -17.39 59.18
CA MET A 1 -2.27 -16.28 59.42
C MET A 1 -3.24 -16.23 58.24
N LYS A 2 -4.46 -16.75 58.43
CA LYS A 2 -5.53 -16.76 57.43
C LYS A 2 -6.25 -15.41 57.45
N LYS A 3 -6.46 -14.76 56.31
CA LYS A 3 -7.43 -13.66 56.19
C LYS A 3 -8.51 -14.07 55.19
N ALA A 4 -9.72 -14.19 55.73
CA ALA A 4 -10.98 -14.34 55.00
C ALA A 4 -11.67 -12.97 54.99
N VAL A 5 -12.21 -12.57 53.83
CA VAL A 5 -13.19 -11.47 53.68
C VAL A 5 -14.10 -11.92 52.51
N LEU A 6 -15.19 -12.61 52.81
CA LEU A 6 -16.56 -12.11 53.00
C LEU A 6 -17.21 -11.58 51.70
N PHE A 7 -17.92 -12.50 51.04
CA PHE A 7 -18.90 -12.23 49.98
C PHE A 7 -20.12 -11.51 50.57
N LEU A 8 -20.59 -10.45 49.92
CA LEU A 8 -21.92 -9.88 50.17
C LEU A 8 -22.72 -9.95 48.86
N ALA A 9 -23.64 -10.89 48.80
CA ALA A 9 -24.67 -10.98 47.76
C ALA A 9 -25.87 -10.12 48.18
N ILE A 10 -26.29 -9.19 47.31
CA ILE A 10 -27.54 -8.45 47.46
C ILE A 10 -28.45 -8.87 46.31
N SER A 11 -29.52 -9.57 46.69
CA SER A 11 -30.71 -9.90 45.91
C SER A 11 -31.83 -8.97 46.36
N LEU A 12 -32.60 -8.42 45.42
CA LEU A 12 -33.98 -7.88 45.49
C LEU A 12 -34.17 -6.98 44.25
N ALA A 13 -35.29 -6.87 43.53
CA ALA A 13 -36.57 -7.55 43.49
C ALA A 13 -37.17 -7.26 42.10
N LEU A 14 -38.04 -8.15 41.64
CA LEU A 14 -38.89 -7.98 40.46
C LEU A 14 -39.89 -6.84 40.66
N PHE A 15 -40.04 -5.96 39.67
CA PHE A 15 -41.26 -5.17 39.49
C PHE A 15 -41.73 -5.29 38.04
N SER A 16 -42.88 -5.95 37.90
CA SER A 16 -43.72 -5.99 36.73
C SER A 16 -44.74 -4.87 36.86
N CYS A 17 -44.79 -3.95 35.90
CA CYS A 17 -45.95 -3.08 35.68
C CYS A 17 -46.28 -3.08 34.19
N ASN A 18 -47.47 -3.59 33.92
CA ASN A 18 -48.17 -3.65 32.65
C ASN A 18 -49.14 -2.46 32.63
N GLU A 19 -49.00 -1.54 31.68
CA GLU A 19 -50.01 -0.53 31.37
C GLU A 19 -49.91 -0.17 29.88
N GLN A 20 -50.97 -0.48 29.13
CA GLN A 20 -51.23 0.12 27.82
C GLN A 20 -51.95 1.46 28.01
N PRO A 21 -51.81 2.37 27.05
CA PRO A 21 -52.95 3.10 26.55
C PRO A 21 -53.14 2.92 25.05
N GLU A 22 -54.41 2.83 24.67
CA GLU A 22 -54.91 2.76 23.30
C GLU A 22 -54.70 4.06 22.51
N GLY A 23 -54.57 3.92 21.19
CA GLY A 23 -55.26 4.79 20.23
C GLY A 23 -54.50 6.02 19.71
N GLY A 24 -53.99 5.93 18.48
CA GLY A 24 -53.52 7.09 17.72
C GLY A 24 -53.00 6.72 16.33
N ASN A 25 -53.92 6.62 15.36
CA ASN A 25 -53.62 6.38 13.95
C ASN A 25 -52.89 7.60 13.35
N SER A 26 -51.63 7.43 12.95
CA SER A 26 -50.94 8.35 12.04
C SER A 26 -50.04 7.52 11.13
N SER A 27 -50.50 7.36 9.90
CA SER A 27 -49.73 6.87 8.77
C SER A 27 -48.58 7.83 8.48
N ALA A 28 -47.44 7.60 9.12
CA ALA A 28 -46.16 8.15 8.68
C ALA A 28 -45.59 7.18 7.65
N ASP A 29 -45.66 7.60 6.39
CA ASP A 29 -44.96 7.01 5.25
C ASP A 29 -43.45 7.15 5.49
N THR A 30 -42.88 6.20 6.24
CA THR A 30 -41.43 6.06 6.35
C THR A 30 -40.97 5.26 5.15
N SER A 31 -40.64 5.97 4.09
CA SER A 31 -39.75 5.47 3.06
C SER A 31 -38.45 5.05 3.74
N ASN A 32 -38.33 3.75 4.02
CA ASN A 32 -37.09 3.12 4.40
C ASN A 32 -36.13 3.26 3.22
N THR A 33 -35.43 4.39 3.18
CA THR A 33 -34.20 4.51 2.42
C THR A 33 -33.20 3.62 3.15
N GLU A 34 -33.20 2.33 2.84
CA GLU A 34 -32.10 1.45 3.20
C GLU A 34 -30.84 2.07 2.61
N VAL A 35 -30.08 2.76 3.47
CA VAL A 35 -28.71 3.16 3.15
C VAL A 35 -27.97 1.85 2.99
N SER A 36 -27.87 1.37 1.74
CA SER A 36 -27.05 0.24 1.33
C SER A 36 -25.67 0.45 1.90
N GLN A 37 -25.35 -0.19 3.03
CA GLN A 37 -24.03 -0.11 3.60
C GLN A 37 -23.04 -0.61 2.53
N PRO A 38 -21.92 0.10 2.30
CA PRO A 38 -20.97 -0.32 1.30
C PRO A 38 -20.54 -1.76 1.56
N ALA A 39 -20.66 -2.60 0.53
CA ALA A 39 -20.49 -4.03 0.63
C ALA A 39 -19.10 -4.39 1.21
N LEU A 40 -19.09 -5.11 2.32
CA LEU A 40 -17.88 -5.59 2.97
C LEU A 40 -17.19 -6.62 2.07
N ARG A 41 -15.96 -6.33 1.64
CA ARG A 41 -15.19 -7.24 0.80
C ARG A 41 -14.55 -8.35 1.64
N THR A 42 -14.77 -9.60 1.24
CA THR A 42 -14.29 -10.81 1.94
C THR A 42 -13.51 -11.78 1.05
N LYS A 43 -13.42 -11.52 -0.26
CA LYS A 43 -12.87 -12.42 -1.28
C LYS A 43 -11.65 -11.85 -1.99
N VAL A 44 -10.68 -12.70 -2.28
CA VAL A 44 -9.51 -12.35 -3.10
C VAL A 44 -9.80 -12.55 -4.60
N LEU A 45 -8.91 -12.03 -5.44
CA LEU A 45 -9.00 -12.19 -6.89
C LEU A 45 -8.83 -13.67 -7.28
N THR A 46 -9.59 -14.13 -8.26
CA THR A 46 -9.40 -15.46 -8.87
C THR A 46 -8.38 -15.41 -10.02
N ALA A 47 -7.80 -16.56 -10.37
CA ALA A 47 -6.88 -16.66 -11.51
C ALA A 47 -7.49 -16.15 -12.83
N ALA A 48 -8.73 -16.53 -13.13
CA ALA A 48 -9.42 -16.11 -14.35
C ALA A 48 -9.65 -14.60 -14.40
N GLN A 49 -10.00 -13.99 -13.26
CA GLN A 49 -10.14 -12.53 -13.18
C GLN A 49 -8.80 -11.82 -13.37
N GLN A 50 -7.71 -12.34 -12.81
CA GLN A 50 -6.37 -11.77 -13.00
C GLN A 50 -5.89 -11.89 -14.45
N GLN A 51 -6.13 -13.03 -15.10
CA GLN A 51 -5.76 -13.26 -16.49
C GLN A 51 -6.45 -12.31 -17.46
N ALA A 52 -7.68 -11.89 -17.15
CA ALA A 52 -8.43 -10.93 -17.95
C ALA A 52 -7.93 -9.47 -17.81
N LEU A 53 -7.04 -9.18 -16.86
CA LEU A 53 -6.52 -7.83 -16.64
C LEU A 53 -5.36 -7.50 -17.58
N THR A 54 -5.41 -6.30 -18.15
CA THR A 54 -4.27 -5.69 -18.83
C THR A 54 -3.45 -4.83 -17.85
N PRO A 55 -2.15 -4.58 -18.13
CA PRO A 55 -1.36 -3.65 -17.32
C PRO A 55 -2.01 -2.27 -17.16
N ASP A 56 -2.60 -1.70 -18.22
CA ASP A 56 -3.23 -0.39 -18.16
C ASP A 56 -4.48 -0.35 -17.29
N GLN A 57 -5.27 -1.42 -17.28
CA GLN A 57 -6.40 -1.54 -16.35
C GLN A 57 -5.91 -1.54 -14.91
N VAL A 58 -4.84 -2.28 -14.61
CA VAL A 58 -4.26 -2.31 -13.26
C VAL A 58 -3.71 -0.94 -12.85
N ILE A 59 -2.99 -0.23 -13.73
CA ILE A 59 -2.51 1.13 -13.45
C ILE A 59 -3.67 2.08 -13.14
N ASN A 60 -4.75 2.01 -13.93
CA ASN A 60 -5.94 2.83 -13.69
C ASN A 60 -6.62 2.49 -12.37
N GLU A 61 -6.72 1.21 -12.01
CA GLU A 61 -7.25 0.78 -10.71
C GLU A 61 -6.40 1.31 -9.53
N LEU A 62 -5.06 1.32 -9.65
CA LEU A 62 -4.17 1.90 -8.64
C LEU A 62 -4.40 3.42 -8.51
N LYS A 63 -4.49 4.14 -9.64
CA LYS A 63 -4.79 5.59 -9.67
C LYS A 63 -6.13 5.91 -9.01
N GLU A 64 -7.18 5.16 -9.33
CA GLU A 64 -8.50 5.35 -8.72
C GLU A 64 -8.50 4.97 -7.23
N GLY A 65 -7.72 3.96 -6.84
CA GLY A 65 -7.50 3.62 -5.44
C GLY A 65 -6.84 4.76 -4.66
N ASN A 66 -5.83 5.39 -5.23
CA ASN A 66 -5.20 6.55 -4.61
C ASN A 66 -6.14 7.76 -4.48
N LYS A 67 -6.99 8.01 -5.48
CA LYS A 67 -8.06 9.01 -5.35
C LYS A 67 -9.05 8.70 -4.23
N ARG A 68 -9.32 7.43 -3.94
CA ARG A 68 -10.16 7.03 -2.79
C ARG A 68 -9.44 7.24 -1.46
N PHE A 69 -8.15 6.90 -1.39
CA PHE A 69 -7.32 7.16 -0.20
C PHE A 69 -7.29 8.66 0.15
N ILE A 70 -7.00 9.54 -0.81
CA ILE A 70 -6.98 11.00 -0.61
C ILE A 70 -8.32 11.52 -0.08
N ARG A 71 -9.44 10.94 -0.54
CA ARG A 71 -10.80 11.34 -0.12
C ARG A 71 -11.28 10.65 1.15
N ASN A 72 -10.46 9.80 1.78
CA ASN A 72 -10.82 8.99 2.94
C ASN A 72 -12.07 8.09 2.68
N ASP A 73 -12.15 7.50 1.49
CA ASP A 73 -13.26 6.67 1.02
C ASP A 73 -12.76 5.27 0.65
N LEU A 74 -12.08 4.61 1.59
CA LEU A 74 -11.49 3.30 1.37
C LEU A 74 -12.55 2.19 1.38
N THR A 75 -12.31 1.16 0.56
CA THR A 75 -13.18 -0.03 0.52
C THR A 75 -13.12 -0.75 1.87
N LYS A 76 -14.29 -1.04 2.45
CA LYS A 76 -14.37 -1.84 3.68
C LYS A 76 -13.99 -3.29 3.41
N ARG A 77 -13.09 -3.86 4.23
CA ARG A 77 -12.55 -5.22 4.07
C ARG A 77 -12.60 -6.01 5.37
N ASP A 78 -12.94 -7.29 5.27
CA ASP A 78 -12.67 -8.27 6.32
C ASP A 78 -11.34 -8.97 6.02
N HIS A 79 -10.27 -8.46 6.61
CA HIS A 79 -8.92 -9.02 6.46
C HIS A 79 -8.84 -10.48 6.89
N SER A 80 -9.56 -10.86 7.95
CA SER A 80 -9.53 -12.23 8.48
C SER A 80 -10.14 -13.21 7.49
N ALA A 81 -11.28 -12.86 6.90
CA ALA A 81 -11.92 -13.66 5.85
C ALA A 81 -11.05 -13.72 4.59
N MET A 82 -10.48 -12.60 4.16
CA MET A 82 -9.64 -12.55 2.96
C MET A 82 -8.37 -13.39 3.12
N VAL A 83 -7.71 -13.38 4.29
CA VAL A 83 -6.54 -14.24 4.55
C VAL A 83 -6.91 -15.71 4.44
N ARG A 84 -8.05 -16.13 5.01
CA ARG A 84 -8.52 -17.53 4.89
C ARG A 84 -8.86 -17.90 3.45
N ASP A 85 -9.42 -16.98 2.67
CA ASP A 85 -9.73 -17.19 1.25
C ASP A 85 -8.44 -17.31 0.43
N ALA A 86 -7.46 -16.44 0.71
CA ALA A 86 -6.13 -16.40 0.09
C ALA A 86 -5.25 -17.62 0.38
N ALA A 87 -5.56 -18.40 1.42
CA ALA A 87 -4.82 -19.63 1.74
C ALA A 87 -4.88 -20.67 0.62
N LYS A 88 -5.85 -20.56 -0.30
CA LYS A 88 -5.99 -21.42 -1.49
C LYS A 88 -5.10 -20.98 -2.66
N GLY A 89 -4.47 -19.80 -2.56
CA GLY A 89 -3.72 -19.17 -3.63
C GLY A 89 -4.02 -17.67 -3.70
N GLN A 90 -3.05 -16.91 -4.24
CA GLN A 90 -3.18 -15.47 -4.46
C GLN A 90 -2.79 -15.14 -5.91
N PHE A 91 -3.51 -14.17 -6.47
CA PHE A 91 -3.38 -13.77 -7.87
C PHE A 91 -3.26 -12.24 -7.92
N PRO A 92 -2.09 -11.67 -7.53
CA PRO A 92 -1.91 -10.24 -7.39
C PRO A 92 -2.02 -9.52 -8.73
N LYS A 93 -2.66 -8.36 -8.76
CA LYS A 93 -2.72 -7.45 -9.91
C LYS A 93 -1.38 -6.79 -10.16
N ALA A 94 -0.67 -6.41 -9.10
CA ALA A 94 0.59 -5.69 -9.15
C ALA A 94 1.58 -6.14 -8.06
N VAL A 95 2.86 -5.88 -8.29
CA VAL A 95 3.92 -5.93 -7.29
C VAL A 95 4.42 -4.50 -7.06
N ILE A 96 4.46 -4.06 -5.81
CA ILE A 96 4.87 -2.70 -5.45
C ILE A 96 6.16 -2.77 -4.63
N LEU A 97 7.22 -2.15 -5.12
CA LEU A 97 8.44 -1.91 -4.36
C LEU A 97 8.33 -0.55 -3.67
N SER A 98 8.29 -0.53 -2.35
CA SER A 98 8.15 0.68 -1.56
C SER A 98 9.22 0.79 -0.47
N CYS A 99 9.26 1.94 0.20
CA CYS A 99 10.15 2.17 1.32
C CYS A 99 9.72 1.34 2.55
N LEU A 100 10.68 1.04 3.44
CA LEU A 100 10.42 0.51 4.78
C LEU A 100 9.59 1.47 5.65
N ASP A 101 9.53 2.75 5.27
CA ASP A 101 8.80 3.80 5.99
C ASP A 101 7.32 3.43 6.21
N SER A 102 6.92 3.34 7.48
CA SER A 102 5.58 2.91 7.88
C SER A 102 4.50 3.95 7.63
N ARG A 103 4.85 5.19 7.28
CA ARG A 103 3.90 6.26 6.92
C ARG A 103 3.28 6.06 5.53
N ILE A 104 3.68 4.99 4.84
CA ILE A 104 3.18 4.61 3.51
C ILE A 104 2.43 3.29 3.66
N PRO A 105 1.14 3.30 4.05
CA PRO A 105 0.33 2.09 4.06
C PRO A 105 -0.06 1.73 2.62
N VAL A 106 0.85 1.08 1.88
CA VAL A 106 0.76 0.85 0.42
C VAL A 106 -0.59 0.27 -0.01
N GLU A 107 -1.12 -0.69 0.74
CA GLU A 107 -2.43 -1.29 0.53
C GLU A 107 -3.55 -0.25 0.59
N ASP A 108 -3.55 0.62 1.60
CA ASP A 108 -4.54 1.70 1.73
C ASP A 108 -4.32 2.81 0.69
N VAL A 109 -3.06 3.19 0.42
CA VAL A 109 -2.68 4.22 -0.57
C VAL A 109 -3.22 3.89 -1.95
N PHE A 110 -3.35 2.62 -2.31
CA PHE A 110 -3.95 2.18 -3.58
C PHE A 110 -5.32 1.51 -3.41
N ASP A 111 -5.91 1.60 -2.22
CA ASP A 111 -7.16 0.94 -1.85
C ASP A 111 -7.24 -0.49 -2.40
N ARG A 112 -6.25 -1.30 -2.04
CA ARG A 112 -6.08 -2.72 -2.37
C ARG A 112 -6.16 -3.54 -1.09
N GLY A 113 -6.61 -4.79 -1.21
CA GLY A 113 -6.69 -5.72 -0.09
C GLY A 113 -5.71 -6.89 -0.22
N ILE A 114 -5.82 -7.81 0.73
CA ILE A 114 -5.05 -9.07 0.74
C ILE A 114 -5.22 -9.80 -0.61
N GLY A 115 -4.10 -10.22 -1.19
CA GLY A 115 -4.06 -10.93 -2.47
C GLY A 115 -4.25 -10.07 -3.72
N ASP A 116 -4.55 -8.77 -3.61
CA ASP A 116 -4.64 -7.87 -4.76
C ASP A 116 -3.27 -7.37 -5.23
N ILE A 117 -2.34 -7.18 -4.29
CA ILE A 117 -0.99 -6.70 -4.57
C ILE A 117 0.00 -7.43 -3.67
N PHE A 118 1.23 -7.58 -4.16
CA PHE A 118 2.38 -7.92 -3.34
C PHE A 118 3.19 -6.66 -3.07
N VAL A 119 3.72 -6.53 -1.85
CA VAL A 119 4.50 -5.36 -1.45
C VAL A 119 5.87 -5.81 -0.95
N ALA A 120 6.92 -5.38 -1.64
CA ALA A 120 8.30 -5.50 -1.18
C ALA A 120 8.70 -4.17 -0.54
N ARG A 121 9.35 -4.21 0.63
CA ARG A 121 9.78 -3.01 1.36
C ARG A 121 11.26 -3.05 1.67
N VAL A 122 11.95 -1.97 1.33
CA VAL A 122 13.35 -1.74 1.69
C VAL A 122 13.60 -0.25 1.90
N ALA A 123 14.43 0.14 2.86
CA ALA A 123 14.68 1.56 3.11
C ALA A 123 15.28 2.24 1.87
N GLY A 124 14.58 3.24 1.32
CA GLY A 124 14.97 3.90 0.07
C GLY A 124 14.52 3.20 -1.22
N ASN A 125 13.67 2.17 -1.14
CA ASN A 125 12.99 1.53 -2.28
C ASN A 125 13.90 1.20 -3.48
N PHE A 126 15.17 0.88 -3.23
CA PHE A 126 16.14 0.44 -4.25
C PHE A 126 15.94 -1.05 -4.57
N SER A 127 16.58 -1.53 -5.63
CA SER A 127 16.56 -2.94 -6.00
C SER A 127 17.93 -3.60 -5.81
N ASN A 128 17.91 -4.79 -5.22
CA ASN A 128 19.02 -5.74 -5.12
C ASN A 128 18.54 -7.13 -5.60
N THR A 129 19.37 -8.16 -5.46
CA THR A 129 19.03 -9.53 -5.89
C THR A 129 17.73 -10.05 -5.28
N ASP A 130 17.53 -9.89 -3.97
CA ASP A 130 16.33 -10.41 -3.28
C ASP A 130 15.06 -9.66 -3.71
N ILE A 131 15.16 -8.34 -3.89
CA ILE A 131 14.06 -7.53 -4.40
C ILE A 131 13.72 -7.92 -5.84
N ILE A 132 14.71 -8.02 -6.73
CA ILE A 132 14.47 -8.40 -8.13
C ILE A 132 13.86 -9.80 -8.22
N GLY A 133 14.39 -10.77 -7.47
CA GLY A 133 13.83 -12.12 -7.40
C GLY A 133 12.38 -12.13 -6.90
N SER A 134 12.04 -11.24 -5.95
CA SER A 134 10.66 -11.08 -5.47
C SER A 134 9.74 -10.48 -6.54
N LEU A 135 10.23 -9.52 -7.34
CA LEU A 135 9.50 -8.95 -8.47
C LEU A 135 9.27 -10.00 -9.58
N GLU A 136 10.31 -10.78 -9.91
CA GLU A 136 10.22 -11.91 -10.85
C GLU A 136 9.19 -12.93 -10.38
N PHE A 137 9.20 -13.29 -9.10
CA PHE A 137 8.21 -14.21 -8.55
C PHE A 137 6.78 -13.64 -8.70
N GLY A 138 6.56 -12.40 -8.28
CA GLY A 138 5.22 -11.79 -8.35
C GLY A 138 4.69 -11.66 -9.78
N CYS A 139 5.53 -11.36 -10.76
CA CYS A 139 5.13 -11.26 -12.16
C CYS A 139 5.12 -12.61 -12.87
N LYS A 140 6.26 -13.31 -12.94
CA LYS A 140 6.42 -14.51 -13.75
C LYS A 140 5.71 -15.72 -13.17
N VAL A 141 5.72 -15.87 -11.84
CA VAL A 141 5.12 -17.03 -11.15
C VAL A 141 3.68 -16.73 -10.74
N SER A 142 3.44 -15.56 -10.12
CA SER A 142 2.11 -15.21 -9.59
C SER A 142 1.23 -14.43 -10.57
N GLY A 143 1.74 -14.00 -11.73
CA GLY A 143 0.94 -13.44 -12.83
C GLY A 143 0.61 -11.95 -12.76
N ALA A 144 1.25 -11.19 -11.86
CA ALA A 144 1.03 -9.75 -11.73
C ALA A 144 1.35 -8.99 -13.03
N LYS A 145 0.55 -7.95 -13.32
CA LYS A 145 0.58 -7.18 -14.57
C LYS A 145 1.39 -5.90 -14.48
N VAL A 146 1.69 -5.43 -13.27
CA VAL A 146 2.36 -4.15 -13.05
C VAL A 146 3.41 -4.29 -11.97
N ILE A 147 4.58 -3.72 -12.22
CA ILE A 147 5.54 -3.37 -11.17
C ILE A 147 5.47 -1.87 -10.97
N LEU A 148 5.25 -1.44 -9.73
CA LEU A 148 5.30 -0.03 -9.34
C LEU A 148 6.44 0.18 -8.34
N VAL A 149 7.41 1.02 -8.70
CA VAL A 149 8.42 1.50 -7.75
C VAL A 149 7.92 2.80 -7.13
N LEU A 150 7.68 2.79 -5.82
CA LEU A 150 7.08 3.90 -5.09
C LEU A 150 8.08 4.55 -4.15
N GLY A 151 8.59 5.71 -4.56
CA GLY A 151 9.30 6.65 -3.70
C GLY A 151 8.33 7.50 -2.87
N HIS A 152 8.85 8.29 -1.94
CA HIS A 152 8.02 9.16 -1.11
C HIS A 152 8.76 10.40 -0.60
N GLU A 153 7.95 11.38 -0.21
CA GLU A 153 8.38 12.62 0.42
C GLU A 153 9.15 12.38 1.73
N ALA A 154 10.18 13.20 1.96
CA ALA A 154 11.00 13.20 3.16
C ALA A 154 11.57 11.81 3.55
N CYS A 155 11.98 11.01 2.55
CA CYS A 155 12.57 9.69 2.77
C CYS A 155 13.88 9.75 3.58
N GLY A 156 13.89 9.09 4.74
CA GLY A 156 15.04 9.07 5.64
C GLY A 156 16.28 8.39 5.04
N ALA A 157 16.10 7.35 4.21
CA ALA A 157 17.21 6.72 3.51
C ALA A 157 17.81 7.64 2.45
N VAL A 158 16.99 8.36 1.70
CA VAL A 158 17.48 9.37 0.74
C VAL A 158 18.24 10.48 1.46
N LYS A 159 17.70 11.02 2.56
CA LYS A 159 18.39 12.01 3.39
C LYS A 159 19.73 11.47 3.92
N GLY A 160 19.74 10.25 4.45
CA GLY A 160 20.96 9.60 4.94
C GLY A 160 22.02 9.37 3.85
N ALA A 161 21.60 9.04 2.62
CA ALA A 161 22.50 8.90 1.49
C ALA A 161 23.11 10.25 1.08
N ILE A 162 22.32 11.32 1.05
CA ILE A 162 22.79 12.69 0.81
C ILE A 162 23.81 13.12 1.87
N ASP A 163 23.53 12.81 3.14
CA ASP A 163 24.42 13.14 4.26
C ASP A 163 25.64 12.23 4.38
N ASN A 164 25.79 11.24 3.49
CA ASN A 164 26.86 10.24 3.52
C ASN A 164 26.99 9.56 4.90
N VAL A 165 25.86 9.16 5.48
CA VAL A 165 25.85 8.45 6.77
C VAL A 165 26.64 7.13 6.67
N GLU A 166 27.59 6.95 7.58
CA GLU A 166 28.36 5.71 7.72
C GLU A 166 28.00 5.00 9.04
N LEU A 167 27.24 3.91 8.95
CA LEU A 167 26.80 3.13 10.10
C LEU A 167 26.48 1.66 9.76
N GLY A 168 27.38 0.73 10.05
CA GLY A 168 27.14 -0.71 9.89
C GLY A 168 26.58 -1.09 8.51
N ASN A 169 25.53 -1.92 8.49
CA ASN A 169 24.86 -2.32 7.23
C ASN A 169 24.07 -1.19 6.55
N ILE A 170 23.87 -0.05 7.21
CA ILE A 170 23.23 1.12 6.59
C ILE A 170 24.15 1.71 5.52
N THR A 171 25.47 1.75 5.73
CA THR A 171 26.43 2.30 4.76
C THR A 171 26.33 1.65 3.37
N PRO A 172 26.48 0.30 3.22
CA PRO A 172 26.36 -0.33 1.91
C PRO A 172 24.93 -0.27 1.35
N MET A 173 23.91 -0.25 2.22
CA MET A 173 22.52 -0.08 1.78
C MET A 173 22.31 1.29 1.11
N LEU A 174 22.79 2.37 1.72
CA LEU A 174 22.68 3.74 1.18
C LEU A 174 23.49 3.94 -0.10
N ALA A 175 24.53 3.12 -0.34
CA ALA A 175 25.30 3.17 -1.59
C ALA A 175 24.45 2.89 -2.83
N HIS A 176 23.34 2.15 -2.71
CA HIS A 176 22.40 1.91 -3.80
C HIS A 176 21.64 3.18 -4.24
N ILE A 177 21.57 4.21 -3.39
CA ILE A 177 20.85 5.47 -3.67
C ILE A 177 21.80 6.52 -4.27
N LYS A 178 23.11 6.41 -4.04
CA LYS A 178 24.10 7.39 -4.51
C LYS A 178 24.03 7.73 -6.00
N PRO A 179 23.80 6.77 -6.91
CA PRO A 179 23.61 7.09 -8.33
C PRO A 179 22.48 8.10 -8.60
N ALA A 180 21.41 8.10 -7.79
CA ALA A 180 20.33 9.06 -7.93
C ALA A 180 20.75 10.48 -7.54
N ILE A 181 21.61 10.61 -6.51
CA ILE A 181 22.17 11.90 -6.11
C ILE A 181 23.01 12.49 -7.26
N ASP A 182 23.82 11.65 -7.90
CA ASP A 182 24.69 12.05 -9.00
C ASP A 182 23.91 12.39 -10.28
N SER A 183 22.77 11.72 -10.52
CA SER A 183 21.89 11.96 -11.66
C SER A 183 21.14 13.29 -11.58
N VAL A 184 20.84 13.81 -10.38
CA VAL A 184 20.23 15.14 -10.22
C VAL A 184 21.26 16.22 -10.58
N LYS A 185 21.26 16.64 -11.84
CA LYS A 185 22.13 17.69 -12.39
C LYS A 185 21.42 19.04 -12.38
N ASN A 186 22.18 20.13 -12.31
CA ASN A 186 21.67 21.50 -12.42
C ASN A 186 20.59 21.90 -11.40
N PHE A 187 20.60 21.32 -10.21
CA PHE A 187 19.73 21.76 -9.12
C PHE A 187 20.14 23.16 -8.64
N SER A 188 19.17 24.07 -8.54
CA SER A 188 19.41 25.49 -8.22
C SER A 188 19.56 25.78 -6.73
N GLY A 189 19.05 24.90 -5.86
CA GLY A 189 19.10 25.03 -4.41
C GLY A 189 20.32 24.36 -3.77
N GLU A 190 20.26 24.18 -2.45
CA GLU A 190 21.35 23.53 -1.72
C GLU A 190 21.27 22.01 -1.90
N ARG A 191 22.39 21.38 -2.27
CA ARG A 191 22.47 19.92 -2.41
C ARG A 191 22.67 19.23 -1.05
N THR A 192 21.73 19.42 -0.13
CA THR A 192 21.79 18.90 1.25
C THR A 192 20.49 18.23 1.65
N SER A 193 20.50 17.41 2.71
CA SER A 193 19.29 16.74 3.20
C SER A 193 18.28 17.69 3.88
N LYS A 194 18.68 18.95 4.08
CA LYS A 194 17.86 20.02 4.66
C LYS A 194 17.03 20.76 3.62
N ASP A 195 17.41 20.66 2.34
CA ASP A 195 16.64 21.19 1.23
C ASP A 195 15.65 20.13 0.76
N ASP A 196 14.38 20.27 1.16
CA ASP A 196 13.36 19.27 0.84
C ASP A 196 13.12 19.15 -0.67
N ALA A 197 13.35 20.21 -1.46
CA ALA A 197 13.23 20.13 -2.92
C ALA A 197 14.37 19.31 -3.54
N PHE A 198 15.58 19.38 -2.97
CA PHE A 198 16.67 18.49 -3.39
C PHE A 198 16.38 17.04 -3.02
N VAL A 199 15.89 16.80 -1.81
CA VAL A 199 15.54 15.45 -1.33
C VAL A 199 14.43 14.85 -2.20
N GLU A 200 13.42 15.62 -2.57
CA GLU A 200 12.38 15.21 -3.51
C GLU A 200 12.96 14.85 -4.89
N ALA A 201 13.81 15.71 -5.45
CA ALA A 201 14.45 15.46 -6.75
C ALA A 201 15.24 14.15 -6.72
N VAL A 202 16.05 13.92 -5.68
CA VAL A 202 16.80 12.66 -5.50
C VAL A 202 15.88 11.48 -5.30
N ALA A 203 14.78 11.61 -4.55
CA ALA A 203 13.82 10.53 -4.33
C ALA A 203 13.12 10.10 -5.62
N LYS A 204 12.71 11.06 -6.46
CA LYS A 204 12.13 10.80 -7.80
C LYS A 204 13.16 10.14 -8.73
N GLU A 205 14.38 10.67 -8.77
CA GLU A 205 15.46 10.09 -9.56
C GLU A 205 15.82 8.66 -9.10
N ASN A 206 15.76 8.40 -7.79
CA ASN A 206 15.97 7.07 -7.24
C ASN A 206 14.90 6.07 -7.67
N VAL A 207 13.64 6.50 -7.85
CA VAL A 207 12.59 5.66 -8.45
C VAL A 207 12.96 5.29 -9.89
N LEU A 208 13.35 6.26 -10.71
CA LEU A 208 13.73 6.04 -12.11
C LEU A 208 14.96 5.14 -12.24
N ASN A 209 16.02 5.43 -11.48
CA ASN A 209 17.22 4.59 -11.42
C ASN A 209 16.90 3.16 -10.97
N THR A 210 15.99 2.98 -10.01
CA THR A 210 15.59 1.64 -9.55
C THR A 210 14.86 0.87 -10.66
N ILE A 211 13.99 1.53 -11.43
CA ILE A 211 13.31 0.93 -12.59
C ILE A 211 14.34 0.49 -13.63
N ASP A 212 15.31 1.35 -13.96
CA ASP A 212 16.36 1.01 -14.91
C ASP A 212 17.26 -0.12 -14.40
N ASN A 213 17.52 -0.17 -13.09
CA ASN A 213 18.24 -1.27 -12.47
C ASN A 213 17.48 -2.60 -12.59
N ILE A 214 16.16 -2.60 -12.37
CA ILE A 214 15.30 -3.79 -12.55
C ILE A 214 15.39 -4.28 -14.00
N ARG A 215 15.23 -3.39 -14.99
CA ARG A 215 15.32 -3.73 -16.42
C ARG A 215 16.69 -4.27 -16.80
N SER A 216 17.75 -3.74 -16.20
CA SER A 216 19.13 -4.12 -16.53
C SER A 216 19.54 -5.46 -15.91
N HIS A 217 18.98 -5.81 -14.76
CA HIS A 217 19.38 -7.00 -13.99
C HIS A 217 18.35 -8.13 -13.96
N SER A 218 17.18 -7.94 -14.59
CA SER A 218 16.20 -9.00 -14.81
C SER A 218 15.88 -9.17 -16.30
N PRO A 219 16.53 -10.11 -17.00
CA PRO A 219 16.14 -10.50 -18.35
C PRO A 219 14.68 -10.96 -18.43
N ILE A 220 14.17 -11.61 -17.38
CA ILE A 220 12.79 -12.11 -17.30
C ILE A 220 11.80 -10.95 -17.34
N LEU A 221 11.94 -9.96 -16.46
CA LEU A 221 11.01 -8.83 -16.39
C LEU A 221 11.12 -7.95 -17.64
N LYS A 222 12.34 -7.75 -18.15
CA LYS A 222 12.57 -7.02 -19.40
C LYS A 222 11.86 -7.67 -20.59
N GLU A 223 11.94 -9.00 -20.71
CA GLU A 223 11.26 -9.74 -21.77
C GLU A 223 9.73 -9.65 -21.63
N MET A 224 9.20 -9.80 -20.42
CA MET A 224 7.75 -9.67 -20.16
C MET A 224 7.24 -8.26 -20.50
N GLU A 225 8.00 -7.22 -20.13
CA GLU A 225 7.66 -5.82 -20.47
C GLU A 225 7.69 -5.60 -21.98
N ALA A 226 8.72 -6.11 -22.68
CA ALA A 226 8.82 -6.00 -24.14
C ALA A 226 7.67 -6.69 -24.89
N LYS A 227 7.10 -7.74 -24.31
CA LYS A 227 5.90 -8.44 -24.83
C LYS A 227 4.58 -7.76 -24.46
N GLY A 228 4.61 -6.71 -23.64
CA GLY A 228 3.41 -6.05 -23.12
C GLY A 228 2.64 -6.86 -22.09
N GLU A 229 3.24 -7.93 -21.54
CA GLU A 229 2.62 -8.77 -20.50
C GLU A 229 2.56 -8.03 -19.16
N ILE A 230 3.56 -7.16 -18.92
CA ILE A 230 3.63 -6.30 -17.75
C ILE A 230 4.01 -4.86 -18.14
N LYS A 231 3.86 -3.93 -17.20
CA LYS A 231 4.49 -2.60 -17.25
C LYS A 231 5.28 -2.32 -15.97
N ILE A 232 6.43 -1.66 -16.09
CA ILE A 232 7.22 -1.18 -14.97
C ILE A 232 7.12 0.35 -14.91
N ILE A 233 6.53 0.88 -13.85
CA ILE A 233 6.22 2.31 -13.69
C ILE A 233 6.74 2.87 -12.36
N GLY A 234 6.89 4.19 -12.30
CA GLY A 234 7.29 4.91 -11.11
C GLY A 234 6.13 5.63 -10.43
N GLY A 235 6.28 5.89 -9.13
CA GLY A 235 5.41 6.77 -8.37
C GLY A 235 6.16 7.50 -7.27
N TYR A 236 5.69 8.70 -6.93
CA TYR A 236 6.17 9.50 -5.81
C TYR A 236 4.99 9.85 -4.90
N TYR A 237 5.02 9.34 -3.67
CA TYR A 237 3.97 9.54 -2.67
C TYR A 237 4.23 10.79 -1.82
N ASN A 238 3.28 11.71 -1.80
CA ASN A 238 3.29 12.89 -0.95
C ASN A 238 2.68 12.55 0.42
N LEU A 239 3.46 12.69 1.50
CA LEU A 239 3.06 12.31 2.85
C LEU A 239 1.95 13.21 3.40
N HIS A 240 1.92 14.48 2.99
CA HIS A 240 0.95 15.45 3.49
C HIS A 240 -0.44 15.29 2.90
N THR A 241 -0.53 14.97 1.61
CA THR A 241 -1.79 14.92 0.85
C THR A 241 -2.29 13.51 0.61
N GLY A 242 -1.41 12.51 0.74
CA GLY A 242 -1.70 11.13 0.35
C GLY A 242 -1.70 10.90 -1.17
N ALA A 243 -1.36 11.91 -1.97
CA ALA A 243 -1.35 11.80 -3.43
C ALA A 243 -0.12 11.06 -3.95
N VAL A 244 -0.31 10.25 -4.98
CA VAL A 244 0.77 9.65 -5.76
C VAL A 244 0.87 10.34 -7.11
N GLU A 245 2.03 10.97 -7.35
CA GLU A 245 2.44 11.40 -8.68
C GLU A 245 3.03 10.20 -9.42
N PHE A 246 2.41 9.79 -10.53
CA PHE A 246 2.93 8.70 -11.36
C PHE A 246 3.96 9.25 -12.34
N LEU A 247 5.14 8.61 -12.39
CA LEU A 247 6.30 9.00 -13.19
C LEU A 247 6.39 8.23 -14.51
#